data_AF-A0A9X3NE88-F1
#
_entry.id   AF-A0A9X3NE88-F1
#
_cell.length_a   1.000
_cell.length_b   1.000
_cell.length_c   1.000
_cell.angle_alpha   90.00
_cell.angle_beta   90.00
_cell.angle_gamma   90.00
#
_symmetry.space_group_name_H-M   'P 1'
#
loop_
_entity.id
_entity.type
_entity.pdbx_description
1 polymer ?
#
loop_
_entity_poly.entity_id
_entity_poly.type
_entity_poly.pdbx_seq_one_letter_code
_entity_poly.pdbx_strand_id
1 'polypeptide(L)'
;MKLTVFQSGPGDCVLVESQDGTLMLVDGGLAKSYREHVAPALSTLREAGRELDVVCVSHVDGDHIGGILALLDAEFDWRVHAFQSADPTRRTRRPSEPRPPNVKELWHNGFRAQLDADPRPVAELLSQTAGVLELSEDAQRLEDAAHQRDLAYSAGDGIRLSDRISEHQLDIPLNRRFGGEGGLLMVREARQTADVGTLEVTLLAPFEVDVVNFQADWHEWIGKHEAEMGRIREDTRKDLERLNLDDVGTFRDALAQSAGRLGDRGEVTAPNLASIMLLVREQDDKTLLLTGDGHGDDLLKGLEHAGEITAGGALHVNVLKVPHHGAEYNVDTDQRLYERITADHYVICANGSHHNPDLRIVDLLIKSRLAADPRPFKLWINSNPQVTGNKHMEDVRRRVNQRLDEHPGRFEATFLEGSSFDLDP
;
A
#
# COMPACT_ATOMS: atom_id res chain seq x y z
N MET A 1 21.02 -8.08 -4.66
CA MET A 1 19.78 -7.43 -4.20
C MET A 1 19.53 -8.03 -2.85
N LYS A 2 19.33 -7.21 -1.82
CA LYS A 2 18.92 -7.64 -0.49
C LYS A 2 17.63 -6.93 -0.14
N LEU A 3 16.71 -7.64 0.49
CA LEU A 3 15.44 -7.11 0.94
C LEU A 3 15.39 -7.13 2.46
N THR A 4 14.85 -6.08 3.06
CA THR A 4 14.45 -6.04 4.45
C THR A 4 12.97 -5.69 4.49
N VAL A 5 12.14 -6.62 4.94
CA VAL A 5 10.69 -6.42 5.08
C VAL A 5 10.37 -6.14 6.53
N PHE A 6 9.75 -5.00 6.80
CA PHE A 6 9.48 -4.54 8.15
C PHE A 6 8.10 -4.96 8.65
N GLN A 7 7.96 -4.97 9.98
CA GLN A 7 6.67 -5.01 10.64
C GLN A 7 5.96 -3.66 10.42
N SER A 8 4.97 -3.63 9.53
CA SER A 8 4.29 -2.40 9.07
C SER A 8 2.81 -2.30 9.46
N GLY A 9 2.32 -3.23 10.29
CA GLY A 9 0.88 -3.33 10.58
C GLY A 9 0.15 -4.05 9.43
N PRO A 10 -1.00 -3.55 8.95
CA PRO A 10 -1.68 -4.13 7.80
C PRO A 10 -0.96 -3.84 6.48
N GLY A 11 -0.26 -2.71 6.36
CA GLY A 11 0.31 -2.26 5.10
C GLY A 11 1.71 -2.75 4.77
N ASP A 12 2.31 -2.17 3.73
CA ASP A 12 3.62 -2.56 3.19
C ASP A 12 4.77 -1.68 3.69
N CYS A 13 5.96 -2.28 3.89
CA CYS A 13 7.21 -1.54 4.08
C CYS A 13 8.40 -2.43 3.75
N VAL A 14 9.02 -2.21 2.59
CA VAL A 14 10.12 -3.02 2.07
C VAL A 14 11.29 -2.12 1.71
N LEU A 15 12.45 -2.35 2.32
CA LEU A 15 13.71 -1.74 1.92
C LEU A 15 14.44 -2.68 0.98
N VAL A 16 14.78 -2.18 -0.20
CA VAL A 16 15.58 -2.85 -1.23
C VAL A 16 16.97 -2.22 -1.25
N GLU A 17 17.98 -3.06 -1.09
CA GLU A 17 19.39 -2.69 -1.21
C GLU A 17 19.98 -3.39 -2.43
N SER A 18 20.48 -2.60 -3.37
CA SER A 18 21.18 -3.08 -4.57
C SER A 18 22.58 -3.62 -4.23
N GLN A 19 23.22 -4.32 -5.16
CA GLN A 19 24.60 -4.80 -5.02
C GLN A 19 25.61 -3.68 -4.79
N ASP A 20 25.39 -2.49 -5.36
CA ASP A 20 26.25 -1.32 -5.16
C ASP A 20 25.91 -0.51 -3.90
N GLY A 21 24.94 -0.95 -3.09
CA GLY A 21 24.55 -0.32 -1.84
C GLY A 21 23.58 0.86 -1.99
N THR A 22 22.99 1.05 -3.17
CA THR A 22 21.88 1.96 -3.43
C THR A 22 20.62 1.48 -2.70
N LEU A 23 19.85 2.41 -2.12
CA LEU A 23 18.69 2.09 -1.30
C LEU A 23 17.38 2.60 -1.89
N MET A 24 16.41 1.72 -2.02
CA MET A 24 15.04 2.02 -2.39
C MET A 24 14.09 1.56 -1.28
N LEU A 25 13.31 2.48 -0.70
CA LEU A 25 12.25 2.15 0.26
C LEU A 25 10.91 2.13 -0.47
N VAL A 26 10.10 1.11 -0.26
CA VAL A 26 8.77 0.95 -0.86
C VAL A 26 7.74 0.86 0.23
N ASP A 27 6.86 1.87 0.26
CA ASP A 27 5.86 2.15 1.30
C ASP A 27 6.46 2.27 2.71
N GLY A 28 5.65 2.72 3.66
CA GLY A 28 6.09 3.02 5.02
C GLY A 28 5.34 2.27 6.12
N GLY A 29 4.28 1.55 5.79
CA GLY A 29 3.36 1.01 6.78
C GLY A 29 2.52 2.09 7.45
N LEU A 30 1.84 1.72 8.53
CA LEU A 30 1.23 2.69 9.44
C LEU A 30 2.29 3.57 10.11
N ALA A 31 1.97 4.85 10.33
CA ALA A 31 2.86 5.79 11.02
C ALA A 31 3.34 5.30 12.40
N LYS A 32 2.50 4.54 13.13
CA LYS A 32 2.88 3.94 14.41
C LYS A 32 3.94 2.85 14.22
N SER A 33 3.67 1.90 13.32
CA SER A 33 4.59 0.80 13.02
C SER A 33 5.92 1.30 12.48
N TYR A 34 5.91 2.37 11.66
CA TYR A 34 7.12 3.05 11.22
C TYR A 34 8.00 3.51 12.38
N ARG A 35 7.43 4.27 13.33
CA ARG A 35 8.19 4.81 14.47
C ARG A 35 8.78 3.69 15.34
N GLU A 36 8.05 2.62 15.53
CA GLU A 36 8.44 1.49 16.38
C GLU A 36 9.51 0.59 15.72
N HIS A 37 9.37 0.30 14.42
CA HIS A 37 10.14 -0.77 13.77
C HIS A 37 11.06 -0.31 12.65
N VAL A 38 10.73 0.78 11.95
CA VAL A 38 11.43 1.22 10.73
C VAL A 38 12.38 2.38 11.03
N ALA A 39 11.91 3.39 11.76
CA ALA A 39 12.67 4.60 12.07
C ALA A 39 14.02 4.32 12.76
N PRO A 40 14.13 3.38 13.72
CA PRO A 40 15.42 3.03 14.32
C PRO A 40 16.41 2.47 13.28
N ALA A 41 15.96 1.56 12.40
CA ALA A 41 16.80 0.96 11.37
C ALA A 41 17.28 1.99 10.34
N LEU A 42 16.38 2.86 9.88
CA LEU A 42 16.72 3.94 8.96
C LEU A 42 17.68 4.96 9.59
N SER A 43 17.53 5.28 10.88
CA SER A 43 18.48 6.15 11.59
C SER A 43 19.89 5.58 11.61
N THR A 44 20.05 4.26 11.78
CA THR A 44 21.36 3.61 11.69
C THR A 44 21.99 3.77 10.30
N LEU A 45 21.18 3.73 9.22
CA LEU A 45 21.67 4.00 7.86
C LEU A 45 22.17 5.44 7.73
N ARG A 46 21.44 6.42 8.28
CA ARG A 46 21.87 7.83 8.30
C ARG A 46 23.17 8.02 9.07
N GLU A 47 23.33 7.38 10.23
CA GLU A 47 24.55 7.41 11.03
C GLU A 47 25.75 6.82 10.28
N ALA A 48 25.51 5.83 9.43
CA ALA A 48 26.49 5.27 8.51
C ALA A 48 26.76 6.13 7.26
N GLY A 49 26.15 7.32 7.15
CA GLY A 49 26.30 8.22 6.02
C GLY A 49 25.56 7.78 4.75
N ARG A 50 24.61 6.86 4.88
CA ARG A 50 23.78 6.38 3.77
C ARG A 50 22.53 7.25 3.59
N GLU A 51 22.03 7.24 2.37
CA GLU A 51 20.85 8.00 1.94
C GLU A 51 19.83 7.05 1.27
N LEU A 52 18.57 7.45 1.23
CA LEU A 52 17.54 6.77 0.44
C LEU A 52 17.54 7.38 -0.96
N ASP A 53 17.94 6.60 -1.96
CA ASP A 53 18.02 7.05 -3.34
C ASP A 53 16.65 7.20 -3.98
N VAL A 54 15.71 6.33 -3.59
CA VAL A 54 14.30 6.37 -3.99
C VAL A 54 13.43 5.98 -2.80
N VAL A 55 12.35 6.74 -2.58
CA VAL A 55 11.20 6.32 -1.78
C VAL A 55 10.00 6.18 -2.71
N CYS A 56 9.43 4.99 -2.83
CA CYS A 56 8.23 4.74 -3.62
C CYS A 56 7.02 4.62 -2.70
N VAL A 57 5.96 5.38 -3.00
CA VAL A 57 4.65 5.31 -2.33
C VAL A 57 3.66 4.77 -3.33
N SER A 58 3.25 3.51 -3.17
CA SER A 58 2.45 2.79 -4.17
C SER A 58 1.08 3.44 -4.39
N HIS A 59 0.44 3.89 -3.31
CA HIS A 59 -0.83 4.63 -3.29
C HIS A 59 -1.02 5.37 -1.95
N VAL A 60 -2.14 6.08 -1.78
CA VAL A 60 -2.36 7.06 -0.70
C VAL A 60 -2.99 6.50 0.58
N ASP A 61 -3.24 5.19 0.66
CA ASP A 61 -3.90 4.65 1.85
C ASP A 61 -2.98 4.67 3.07
N GLY A 62 -3.59 4.92 4.23
CA GLY A 62 -2.89 5.31 5.46
C GLY A 62 -1.89 4.26 5.97
N ASP A 63 -2.10 3.00 5.63
CA ASP A 63 -1.20 1.89 5.92
C ASP A 63 -0.05 1.72 4.92
N HIS A 64 -0.02 2.48 3.83
CA HIS A 64 1.12 2.60 2.93
C HIS A 64 1.86 3.94 3.11
N ILE A 65 1.13 5.06 3.04
CA ILE A 65 1.70 6.41 3.08
C ILE A 65 2.07 6.88 4.48
N GLY A 66 1.39 6.37 5.52
CA GLY A 66 1.47 6.93 6.88
C GLY A 66 2.89 6.93 7.45
N GLY A 67 3.64 5.84 7.25
CA GLY A 67 5.04 5.75 7.65
C GLY A 67 5.98 6.65 6.86
N ILE A 68 5.69 6.88 5.57
CA ILE A 68 6.46 7.82 4.76
C ILE A 68 6.22 9.26 5.20
N LEU A 69 4.98 9.62 5.57
CA LEU A 69 4.72 10.93 6.18
C LEU A 69 5.47 11.10 7.50
N ALA A 70 5.50 10.07 8.34
CA ALA A 70 6.28 10.09 9.58
C ALA A 70 7.79 10.26 9.32
N LEU A 71 8.33 9.62 8.28
CA LEU A 71 9.71 9.80 7.82
C LEU A 71 9.98 11.26 7.44
N LEU A 72 9.13 11.84 6.58
CA LEU A 72 9.32 13.20 6.08
C LEU A 72 9.12 14.26 7.16
N ASP A 73 8.15 14.07 8.06
CA ASP A 73 7.97 14.92 9.23
C ASP A 73 9.20 14.93 10.13
N ALA A 74 9.79 13.76 10.39
CA ALA A 74 10.98 13.66 11.21
C ALA A 74 12.14 14.44 10.58
N GLU A 75 12.43 14.27 9.28
CA GLU A 75 13.47 15.07 8.61
C GLU A 75 13.15 16.56 8.63
N PHE A 76 11.90 16.96 8.42
CA PHE A 76 11.48 18.36 8.50
C PHE A 76 11.73 18.96 9.89
N ASP A 77 11.31 18.26 10.95
CA ASP A 77 11.52 18.67 12.33
C ASP A 77 13.02 18.80 12.67
N TRP A 78 13.85 17.89 12.14
CA TRP A 78 15.30 17.96 12.28
C TRP A 78 15.92 19.15 11.54
N ARG A 79 15.43 19.51 10.34
CA ARG A 79 15.85 20.72 9.63
C ARG A 79 15.44 22.00 10.38
N VAL A 80 14.21 22.05 10.88
CA VAL A 80 13.71 23.15 11.71
C VAL A 80 14.56 23.30 12.97
N HIS A 81 14.84 22.18 13.66
CA HIS A 81 15.70 22.19 14.83
C HIS A 81 17.09 22.75 14.50
N ALA A 82 17.73 22.26 13.43
CA ALA A 82 19.05 22.73 13.01
C ALA A 82 19.06 24.22 12.68
N PHE A 83 18.05 24.72 11.96
CA PHE A 83 17.90 26.15 11.65
C PHE A 83 17.73 27.00 12.90
N GLN A 84 16.87 26.59 13.83
CA GLN A 84 16.62 27.33 15.05
C GLN A 84 17.83 27.29 16.01
N SER A 85 18.55 26.17 16.08
CA SER A 85 19.73 26.02 16.94
C SER A 85 20.95 26.80 16.44
N ALA A 86 20.93 27.29 15.20
CA ALA A 86 21.95 28.20 14.68
C ALA A 86 21.88 29.59 15.35
N ASP A 87 20.73 29.96 15.92
CA ASP A 87 20.55 31.17 16.73
C ASP A 87 20.75 30.84 18.22
N PRO A 88 21.87 31.23 18.84
CA PRO A 88 22.18 30.88 20.23
C PRO A 88 21.23 31.53 21.24
N THR A 89 20.39 32.48 20.82
CA THR A 89 19.40 33.13 21.69
C THR A 89 18.08 32.34 21.78
N ARG A 90 17.86 31.36 20.90
CA ARG A 90 16.64 30.57 20.85
C ARG A 90 16.81 29.28 21.65
N ARG A 91 15.86 29.03 22.56
CA ARG A 91 15.75 27.73 23.21
C ARG A 91 15.01 26.77 22.29
N THR A 92 15.72 25.79 21.75
CA THR A 92 15.17 24.80 20.83
C THR A 92 15.03 23.45 21.51
N ARG A 93 13.87 22.80 21.34
CA ARG A 93 13.68 21.41 21.76
C ARG A 93 14.21 20.49 20.65
N ARG A 94 15.03 19.50 21.04
CA ARG A 94 15.49 18.44 20.12
C ARG A 94 14.28 17.58 19.71
N PRO A 95 14.12 17.22 18.42
CA PRO A 95 13.11 16.26 17.98
C PRO A 95 13.21 14.95 18.75
N SER A 96 12.07 14.34 19.07
CA SER A 96 12.02 13.05 19.77
C SER A 96 12.25 11.87 18.83
N GLU A 97 11.81 11.98 17.58
CA GLU A 97 11.98 10.95 16.57
C GLU A 97 13.45 10.89 16.12
N PRO A 98 14.00 9.69 15.87
CA PRO A 98 15.34 9.55 15.32
C PRO A 98 15.40 10.17 13.92
N ARG A 99 16.58 10.67 13.51
CA ARG A 99 16.70 11.36 12.22
C ARG A 99 16.84 10.35 11.09
N PRO A 100 15.94 10.32 10.09
CA PRO A 100 16.03 9.37 8.99
C PRO A 100 17.14 9.77 7.99
N PRO A 101 17.48 8.90 7.02
CA PRO A 101 18.30 9.22 5.86
C PRO A 101 17.70 10.35 5.03
N ASN A 102 18.55 11.10 4.31
CA ASN A 102 18.02 12.02 3.30
C ASN A 102 17.35 11.20 2.19
N VAL A 103 16.25 11.72 1.64
CA VAL A 103 15.56 11.15 0.48
C VAL A 103 15.95 11.94 -0.76
N LYS A 104 16.52 11.26 -1.77
CA LYS A 104 16.97 11.91 -3.02
C LYS A 104 15.88 12.06 -4.07
N GLU A 105 14.91 11.18 -4.06
CA GLU A 105 13.77 11.19 -4.98
C GLU A 105 12.59 10.43 -4.36
N LEU A 106 11.38 10.89 -4.66
CA LEU A 106 10.14 10.22 -4.32
C LEU A 106 9.40 9.79 -5.59
N TRP A 107 8.85 8.58 -5.59
CA TRP A 107 7.99 8.02 -6.62
C TRP A 107 6.56 7.89 -6.12
N HIS A 108 5.63 8.63 -6.70
CA HIS A 108 4.23 8.60 -6.29
C HIS A 108 3.32 9.30 -7.30
N ASN A 109 2.09 8.81 -7.46
CA ASN A 109 1.01 9.52 -8.14
C ASN A 109 0.14 10.27 -7.13
N GLY A 110 0.67 11.37 -6.62
CA GLY A 110 -0.01 12.16 -5.60
C GLY A 110 -1.24 12.88 -6.12
N PHE A 111 -2.30 12.80 -5.33
CA PHE A 111 -3.60 13.46 -5.43
C PHE A 111 -3.61 14.88 -6.06
N ARG A 112 -2.62 15.72 -5.78
CA ARG A 112 -2.50 17.08 -6.36
C ARG A 112 -2.14 17.12 -7.85
N ALA A 113 -1.35 16.15 -8.31
CA ALA A 113 -0.97 16.04 -9.72
C ALA A 113 -2.13 15.47 -10.58
N GLN A 114 -3.22 15.05 -9.94
CA GLN A 114 -4.38 14.44 -10.57
C GLN A 114 -5.64 15.34 -10.55
N LEU A 115 -5.58 16.51 -9.90
CA LEU A 115 -6.72 17.42 -9.74
C LEU A 115 -6.40 18.82 -10.23
N ASP A 116 -7.31 19.41 -11.01
CA ASP A 116 -7.23 20.80 -11.49
C ASP A 116 -7.58 21.85 -10.39
N ALA A 117 -7.99 21.41 -9.20
CA ALA A 117 -8.45 22.26 -8.10
C ALA A 117 -7.81 21.90 -6.75
N ASP A 118 -7.81 22.87 -5.80
CA ASP A 118 -7.31 22.66 -4.44
C ASP A 118 -8.25 21.73 -3.65
N PRO A 119 -7.77 20.56 -3.21
CA PRO A 119 -8.65 19.56 -2.62
C PRO A 119 -8.77 19.66 -1.09
N ARG A 120 -8.08 20.61 -0.44
CA ARG A 120 -8.16 20.82 1.02
C ARG A 120 -9.59 21.07 1.54
N PRO A 121 -10.43 21.90 0.88
CA PRO A 121 -11.81 22.09 1.31
C PRO A 121 -12.63 20.80 1.32
N VAL A 122 -12.35 19.89 0.38
CA VAL A 122 -13.02 18.58 0.28
C VAL A 122 -12.56 17.66 1.41
N ALA A 123 -11.26 17.60 1.69
CA ALA A 123 -10.73 16.79 2.79
C ALA A 123 -11.25 17.26 4.16
N GLU A 124 -11.31 18.57 4.40
CA GLU A 124 -11.91 19.14 5.62
C GLU A 124 -13.40 18.79 5.75
N LEU A 125 -14.13 18.85 4.65
CA LEU A 125 -15.57 18.54 4.60
C LEU A 125 -15.85 17.05 4.84
N LEU A 126 -15.04 16.18 4.23
CA LEU A 126 -15.06 14.73 4.41
C LEU A 126 -14.86 14.36 5.89
N SER A 127 -13.84 14.95 6.52
CA SER A 127 -13.54 14.73 7.94
C SER A 127 -14.69 15.18 8.85
N GLN A 128 -15.34 16.31 8.54
CA GLN A 128 -16.51 16.79 9.29
C GLN A 128 -17.72 15.85 9.15
N THR A 129 -17.94 15.32 7.94
CA THR A 129 -19.08 14.45 7.64
C THR A 129 -18.93 13.08 8.30
N ALA A 130 -17.72 12.50 8.27
CA ALA A 130 -17.40 11.27 8.97
C ALA A 130 -17.70 11.39 10.49
N GLY A 131 -17.28 12.50 11.12
CA GLY A 131 -17.55 12.73 12.54
C GLY A 131 -19.04 12.87 12.90
N VAL A 132 -19.90 13.25 11.94
CA VAL A 132 -21.36 13.29 12.15
C VAL A 132 -21.99 11.90 11.98
N LEU A 133 -21.56 11.13 10.98
CA LEU A 133 -22.06 9.77 10.73
C LEU A 133 -21.68 8.80 11.86
N GLU A 134 -20.56 9.02 12.54
CA GLU A 134 -20.12 8.25 13.71
C GLU A 134 -21.06 8.36 14.92
N LEU A 135 -21.87 9.41 15.00
CA LEU A 135 -22.87 9.58 16.07
C LEU A 135 -24.14 8.75 15.82
N SER A 136 -24.20 8.02 14.71
CA SER A 136 -25.32 7.15 14.33
C SER A 136 -25.21 5.78 15.01
N GLU A 137 -26.34 5.24 15.46
CA GLU A 137 -26.44 3.86 15.96
C GLU A 137 -26.70 2.83 14.85
N ASP A 138 -26.86 3.29 13.60
CA ASP A 138 -27.10 2.45 12.42
C ASP A 138 -25.80 1.85 11.87
N ALA A 139 -25.72 0.52 11.81
CA ALA A 139 -24.55 -0.22 11.37
C ALA A 139 -24.12 0.08 9.93
N GLN A 140 -25.08 0.31 9.01
CA GLN A 140 -24.75 0.63 7.62
C GLN A 140 -24.16 2.04 7.51
N ARG A 141 -24.69 2.99 8.31
CA ARG A 141 -24.11 4.34 8.39
C ARG A 141 -22.74 4.35 9.06
N LEU A 142 -22.46 3.44 9.98
CA LEU A 142 -21.15 3.28 10.60
C LEU A 142 -20.11 2.72 9.61
N GLU A 143 -20.52 1.84 8.70
CA GLU A 143 -19.70 1.33 7.60
C GLU A 143 -19.43 2.41 6.55
N ASP A 144 -20.47 3.13 6.13
CA ASP A 144 -20.33 4.31 5.26
C ASP A 144 -19.42 5.36 5.91
N ALA A 145 -19.55 5.61 7.21
CA ALA A 145 -18.68 6.53 7.96
C ALA A 145 -17.21 6.08 7.94
N ALA A 146 -16.95 4.78 8.06
CA ALA A 146 -15.60 4.23 8.01
C ALA A 146 -14.98 4.44 6.63
N HIS A 147 -15.70 4.10 5.56
CA HIS A 147 -15.24 4.31 4.19
C HIS A 147 -15.00 5.80 3.88
N GLN A 148 -15.91 6.68 4.29
CA GLN A 148 -15.76 8.13 4.12
C GLN A 148 -14.55 8.68 4.86
N ARG A 149 -14.25 8.15 6.05
CA ARG A 149 -13.10 8.54 6.85
C ARG A 149 -11.78 8.09 6.23
N ASP A 150 -11.73 6.86 5.71
CA ASP A 150 -10.52 6.35 5.06
C ASP A 150 -10.20 7.19 3.81
N LEU A 151 -11.19 7.51 2.98
CA LEU A 151 -11.04 8.44 1.86
C LEU A 151 -10.58 9.85 2.30
N ALA A 152 -11.14 10.37 3.41
CA ALA A 152 -10.75 11.66 3.96
C ALA A 152 -9.26 11.69 4.37
N TYR A 153 -8.82 10.62 5.05
CA TYR A 153 -7.44 10.49 5.48
C TYR A 153 -6.50 10.34 4.28
N SER A 154 -6.80 9.45 3.33
CA SER A 154 -6.01 9.26 2.11
C SER A 154 -5.85 10.56 1.33
N ALA A 155 -6.92 11.36 1.19
CA ALA A 155 -6.86 12.68 0.55
C ALA A 155 -5.98 13.67 1.34
N GLY A 156 -6.17 13.77 2.66
CA GLY A 156 -5.39 14.66 3.52
C GLY A 156 -3.89 14.31 3.52
N ASP A 157 -3.58 13.02 3.60
CA ASP A 157 -2.23 12.48 3.61
C ASP A 157 -1.52 12.68 2.26
N GLY A 158 -2.24 12.51 1.13
CA GLY A 158 -1.71 12.82 -0.20
C GLY A 158 -1.37 14.31 -0.39
N ILE A 159 -2.20 15.23 0.13
CA ILE A 159 -1.91 16.68 0.13
C ILE A 159 -0.66 16.97 0.96
N ARG A 160 -0.60 16.39 2.16
CA ARG A 160 0.50 16.58 3.10
C ARG A 160 1.82 16.08 2.53
N LEU A 161 1.81 14.92 1.86
CA LEU A 161 2.98 14.40 1.16
C LEU A 161 3.47 15.38 0.11
N SER A 162 2.55 15.92 -0.70
CA SER A 162 2.84 16.93 -1.73
C SER A 162 3.46 18.20 -1.14
N ASP A 163 2.95 18.70 -0.02
CA ASP A 163 3.51 19.85 0.68
C ASP A 163 4.93 19.55 1.23
N ARG A 164 5.13 18.35 1.79
CA ARG A 164 6.42 17.93 2.37
C ARG A 164 7.54 17.88 1.35
N ILE A 165 7.28 17.34 0.16
CA ILE A 165 8.29 17.22 -0.89
C ILE A 165 8.56 18.53 -1.64
N SER A 166 7.71 19.55 -1.49
CA SER A 166 7.85 20.83 -2.20
C SER A 166 9.17 21.56 -1.91
N GLU A 167 9.57 22.46 -2.82
CA GLU A 167 10.78 23.31 -2.71
C GLU A 167 10.83 24.14 -1.42
N HIS A 168 9.67 24.47 -0.84
CA HIS A 168 9.58 25.28 0.37
C HIS A 168 9.77 24.47 1.66
N GLN A 169 9.79 23.14 1.58
CA GLN A 169 9.98 22.26 2.73
C GLN A 169 11.21 21.37 2.55
N LEU A 170 11.05 20.16 2.02
CA LEU A 170 12.15 19.21 1.91
C LEU A 170 12.90 19.27 0.59
N ASP A 171 12.30 19.87 -0.44
CA ASP A 171 12.85 19.97 -1.80
C ASP A 171 13.25 18.59 -2.35
N ILE A 172 12.29 17.66 -2.33
CA ILE A 172 12.47 16.28 -2.77
C ILE A 172 11.89 16.14 -4.18
N PRO A 173 12.71 15.79 -5.18
CA PRO A 173 12.26 15.56 -6.55
C PRO A 173 11.20 14.46 -6.64
N LEU A 174 10.18 14.67 -7.49
CA LEU A 174 9.09 13.73 -7.73
C LEU A 174 9.20 13.10 -9.14
N ASN A 175 9.18 11.77 -9.21
CA ASN A 175 9.07 10.96 -10.44
C ASN A 175 10.11 11.27 -11.54
N ARG A 176 11.25 11.87 -11.17
CA ARG A 176 12.27 12.39 -12.08
C ARG A 176 12.76 11.32 -13.07
N ARG A 177 12.95 10.08 -12.62
CA ARG A 177 13.51 9.00 -13.43
C ARG A 177 12.56 8.38 -14.47
N PHE A 178 11.24 8.58 -14.37
CA PHE A 178 10.25 7.89 -15.23
C PHE A 178 9.59 8.75 -16.32
N GLY A 179 9.91 10.04 -16.43
CA GLY A 179 9.33 10.89 -17.48
C GLY A 179 9.41 12.41 -17.30
N GLY A 180 10.15 12.91 -16.31
CA GLY A 180 10.29 14.35 -16.04
C GLY A 180 9.67 14.75 -14.70
N GLU A 181 10.21 15.81 -14.10
CA GLU A 181 9.89 16.27 -12.75
C GLU A 181 8.39 16.56 -12.59
N GLY A 182 7.72 15.83 -11.69
CA GLY A 182 6.29 15.98 -11.39
C GLY A 182 5.32 15.25 -12.32
N GLY A 183 5.78 14.47 -13.30
CA GLY A 183 4.91 13.68 -14.19
C GLY A 183 4.27 12.48 -13.48
N LEU A 184 3.06 12.09 -13.87
CA LEU A 184 2.39 10.89 -13.35
C LEU A 184 3.07 9.61 -13.86
N LEU A 185 3.34 8.68 -12.95
CA LEU A 185 3.78 7.30 -13.18
C LEU A 185 2.62 6.47 -13.72
N MET A 186 2.49 6.36 -15.03
CA MET A 186 1.48 5.48 -15.63
C MET A 186 2.01 4.89 -16.92
N VAL A 187 1.63 3.64 -17.19
CA VAL A 187 2.08 2.87 -18.34
C VAL A 187 1.76 3.61 -19.64
N ARG A 188 2.81 3.82 -20.46
CA ARG A 188 2.75 4.41 -21.81
C ARG A 188 2.92 3.35 -22.90
N GLU A 189 2.70 3.73 -24.15
CA GLU A 189 2.97 2.86 -25.30
C GLU A 189 4.39 2.27 -25.27
N ALA A 190 5.39 3.10 -24.94
CA ALA A 190 6.76 2.64 -24.73
C ALA A 190 6.92 2.05 -23.32
N ARG A 191 7.66 0.93 -23.23
CA ARG A 191 8.11 0.36 -21.96
C ARG A 191 8.84 1.43 -21.13
N GLN A 192 8.44 1.59 -19.88
CA GLN A 192 9.03 2.56 -18.97
C GLN A 192 9.91 1.86 -17.95
N THR A 193 11.19 2.21 -17.98
CA THR A 193 12.20 1.71 -17.05
C THR A 193 12.97 2.86 -16.41
N ALA A 194 13.47 2.63 -15.20
CA ALA A 194 14.33 3.54 -14.46
C ALA A 194 15.41 2.75 -13.72
N ASP A 195 16.63 3.28 -13.72
CA ASP A 195 17.74 2.68 -13.00
C ASP A 195 17.88 3.29 -11.59
N VAL A 196 18.05 2.42 -10.59
CA VAL A 196 18.32 2.77 -9.19
C VAL A 196 19.58 2.01 -8.74
N GLY A 197 20.74 2.60 -8.99
CA GLY A 197 22.02 1.90 -8.80
C GLY A 197 22.15 0.78 -9.81
N THR A 198 22.36 -0.45 -9.33
CA THR A 198 22.37 -1.66 -10.16
C THR A 198 20.98 -2.25 -10.42
N LEU A 199 19.90 -1.67 -9.88
CA LEU A 199 18.52 -2.13 -10.09
C LEU A 199 17.93 -1.53 -11.36
N GLU A 200 17.43 -2.39 -12.26
CA GLU A 200 16.54 -1.98 -13.36
C GLU A 200 15.09 -2.10 -12.88
N VAL A 201 14.36 -1.00 -12.81
CA VAL A 201 12.96 -0.96 -12.36
C VAL A 201 12.04 -0.69 -13.54
N THR A 202 11.09 -1.59 -13.79
CA THR A 202 10.07 -1.45 -14.84
C THR A 202 8.71 -1.13 -14.22
N LEU A 203 8.03 -0.10 -14.74
CA LEU A 203 6.67 0.27 -14.34
C LEU A 203 5.66 -0.65 -15.03
N LEU A 204 4.79 -1.31 -14.25
CA LEU A 204 3.77 -2.24 -14.75
C LEU A 204 2.35 -1.72 -14.64
N ALA A 205 2.09 -0.83 -13.68
CA ALA A 205 0.80 -0.19 -13.43
C ALA A 205 1.03 1.09 -12.60
N PRO A 206 0.07 2.03 -12.54
CA PRO A 206 -1.26 1.99 -13.17
C PRO A 206 -1.25 2.23 -14.69
N PHE A 207 -2.31 1.84 -15.39
CA PHE A 207 -2.53 2.31 -16.76
C PHE A 207 -3.19 3.69 -16.76
N GLU A 208 -3.08 4.42 -17.87
CA GLU A 208 -3.71 5.73 -18.02
C GLU A 208 -5.22 5.70 -17.75
N VAL A 209 -5.91 4.64 -18.20
CA VAL A 209 -7.35 4.47 -17.93
C VAL A 209 -7.66 4.34 -16.44
N ASP A 210 -6.80 3.69 -15.65
CA ASP A 210 -7.03 3.53 -14.22
C ASP A 210 -6.82 4.85 -13.48
N VAL A 211 -5.82 5.64 -13.91
CA VAL A 211 -5.59 7.00 -13.41
C VAL A 211 -6.77 7.92 -13.76
N VAL A 212 -7.27 7.87 -15.00
CA VAL A 212 -8.41 8.68 -15.45
C VAL A 212 -9.71 8.27 -14.76
N ASN A 213 -9.96 6.97 -14.57
CA ASN A 213 -11.13 6.47 -13.86
C ASN A 213 -11.10 6.91 -12.39
N PHE A 214 -9.94 6.79 -11.72
CA PHE A 214 -9.77 7.30 -10.37
C PHE A 214 -10.08 8.81 -10.29
N GLN A 215 -9.60 9.60 -11.26
CA GLN A 215 -9.96 11.02 -11.35
C GLN A 215 -11.47 11.22 -11.53
N ALA A 216 -12.12 10.46 -12.40
CA ALA A 216 -13.54 10.57 -12.68
C ALA A 216 -14.41 10.18 -11.48
N ASP A 217 -14.12 9.05 -10.85
CA ASP A 217 -14.80 8.54 -9.65
C ASP A 217 -14.67 9.55 -8.50
N TRP A 218 -13.49 10.14 -8.34
CA TRP A 218 -13.27 11.18 -7.35
C TRP A 218 -14.06 12.46 -7.67
N HIS A 219 -14.08 12.92 -8.92
CA HIS A 219 -14.90 14.07 -9.33
C HIS A 219 -16.41 13.81 -9.16
N GLU A 220 -16.87 12.60 -9.48
CA GLU A 220 -18.26 12.20 -9.27
C GLU A 220 -18.59 12.12 -7.79
N TRP A 221 -17.69 11.57 -6.97
CA TRP A 221 -17.81 11.54 -5.52
C TRP A 221 -17.92 12.97 -4.97
N ILE A 222 -17.01 13.89 -5.36
CA ILE A 222 -17.09 15.31 -5.01
C ILE A 222 -18.42 15.90 -5.44
N GLY A 223 -18.84 15.70 -6.70
CA GLY A 223 -20.05 16.31 -7.24
C GLY A 223 -21.34 15.81 -6.57
N LYS A 224 -21.43 14.50 -6.29
CA LYS A 224 -22.54 13.89 -5.54
C LYS A 224 -22.60 14.45 -4.13
N HIS A 225 -21.45 14.53 -3.46
CA HIS A 225 -21.40 14.98 -2.07
C HIS A 225 -21.52 16.51 -1.97
N GLU A 226 -21.07 17.34 -2.92
CA GLU A 226 -21.39 18.77 -2.92
C GLU A 226 -22.91 19.03 -3.03
N ALA A 227 -23.61 18.28 -3.88
CA ALA A 227 -25.05 18.40 -4.08
C ALA A 227 -25.87 17.82 -2.91
N GLU A 228 -25.42 16.71 -2.31
CA GLU A 228 -26.01 16.09 -1.13
C GLU A 228 -25.74 16.90 0.14
N MET A 229 -24.57 17.53 0.25
CA MET A 229 -24.20 18.44 1.34
C MET A 229 -24.96 19.77 1.32
N GLY A 230 -25.49 20.18 0.16
CA GLY A 230 -26.50 21.23 0.07
C GLY A 230 -27.83 20.86 0.73
N ARG A 231 -28.21 19.57 0.73
CA ARG A 231 -29.44 19.05 1.36
C ARG A 231 -29.23 18.67 2.83
N ILE A 232 -28.08 18.12 3.19
CA ILE A 232 -27.73 17.78 4.59
C ILE A 232 -27.71 19.05 5.48
N ARG A 233 -27.32 20.22 4.94
CA ARG A 233 -27.46 21.51 5.66
C ARG A 233 -28.91 21.91 5.96
N GLU A 234 -29.90 21.42 5.20
CA GLU A 234 -31.32 21.78 5.34
C GLU A 234 -32.14 20.69 6.07
N ASP A 235 -31.84 19.41 5.87
CA ASP A 235 -32.62 18.27 6.38
C ASP A 235 -32.15 17.71 7.74
N THR A 236 -30.89 17.92 8.16
CA THR A 236 -30.38 17.46 9.47
C THR A 236 -31.07 18.14 10.67
N ARG A 237 -31.94 19.14 10.44
CA ARG A 237 -32.79 19.74 11.48
C ARG A 237 -34.18 19.11 11.61
N LYS A 238 -34.65 18.29 10.67
CA LYS A 238 -36.07 17.87 10.62
C LYS A 238 -36.35 16.37 10.74
N ASP A 239 -35.37 15.49 10.54
CA ASP A 239 -35.65 14.04 10.47
C ASP A 239 -35.36 13.24 11.76
N LEU A 240 -34.95 13.90 12.85
CA LEU A 240 -34.64 13.26 14.14
C LEU A 240 -35.87 12.80 14.97
N GLU A 241 -37.10 12.92 14.46
CA GLU A 241 -38.31 12.51 15.20
C GLU A 241 -39.08 11.33 14.59
N ARG A 242 -38.63 10.71 13.48
CA ARG A 242 -39.48 9.74 12.78
C ARG A 242 -38.75 8.56 12.15
N LEU A 243 -38.20 7.65 12.94
CA LEU A 243 -38.01 6.27 12.46
C LEU A 243 -38.31 5.26 13.55
N ASN A 244 -39.45 4.57 13.38
CA ASN A 244 -39.79 3.32 14.05
C ASN A 244 -39.10 2.17 13.30
N LEU A 245 -38.49 1.28 14.08
CA LEU A 245 -37.80 0.07 13.66
C LEU A 245 -38.81 -1.07 13.57
N ASP A 246 -38.88 -1.75 12.44
CA ASP A 246 -39.30 -3.16 12.32
C ASP A 246 -39.06 -3.64 10.87
N ASP A 247 -37.83 -4.09 10.58
CA ASP A 247 -37.53 -5.16 9.58
C ASP A 247 -36.02 -5.51 9.47
N VAL A 248 -35.27 -5.42 10.57
CA VAL A 248 -33.81 -5.68 10.59
C VAL A 248 -33.48 -7.19 10.50
N GLY A 249 -34.47 -8.05 10.73
CA GLY A 249 -34.29 -9.52 10.72
C GLY A 249 -34.06 -10.10 9.33
N THR A 250 -34.70 -9.54 8.30
CA THR A 250 -34.74 -10.10 6.94
C THR A 250 -33.55 -9.64 6.08
N PHE A 251 -32.90 -8.54 6.45
CA PHE A 251 -31.76 -7.97 5.71
C PHE A 251 -30.41 -8.61 6.09
N ARG A 252 -30.27 -9.07 7.34
CA ARG A 252 -29.08 -9.81 7.82
C ARG A 252 -28.85 -11.13 7.07
N ASP A 253 -29.92 -11.81 6.69
CA ASP A 253 -29.84 -13.09 5.96
C ASP A 253 -29.56 -12.88 4.46
N ALA A 254 -29.84 -11.69 3.91
CA ALA A 254 -29.53 -11.32 2.53
C ALA A 254 -28.04 -10.95 2.35
N LEU A 255 -27.43 -10.28 3.33
CA LEU A 255 -26.00 -9.93 3.30
C LEU A 255 -25.09 -11.16 3.57
N ALA A 256 -25.61 -12.18 4.26
CA ALA A 256 -24.91 -13.45 4.49
C ALA A 256 -24.98 -14.43 3.31
N GLN A 257 -25.72 -14.11 2.23
CA GLN A 257 -25.94 -14.99 1.07
C GLN A 257 -25.23 -14.57 -0.23
N SER A 258 -24.28 -13.64 -0.18
CA SER A 258 -23.34 -13.41 -1.28
C SER A 258 -21.99 -14.03 -0.95
N ALA A 259 -21.83 -15.31 -1.29
CA ALA A 259 -20.50 -15.91 -1.42
C ALA A 259 -19.78 -15.19 -2.59
N GLY A 260 -19.04 -14.13 -2.27
CA GLY A 260 -18.32 -13.32 -3.25
C GLY A 260 -17.36 -14.15 -4.12
N ARG A 261 -17.29 -13.83 -5.41
CA ARG A 261 -16.35 -14.44 -6.36
C ARG A 261 -14.96 -13.87 -6.09
N LEU A 262 -13.95 -14.72 -5.86
CA LEU A 262 -12.56 -14.24 -5.76
C LEU A 262 -12.17 -13.55 -7.08
N GLY A 263 -11.45 -12.43 -6.97
CA GLY A 263 -10.99 -11.64 -8.10
C GLY A 263 -12.07 -10.79 -8.78
N ASP A 264 -13.12 -10.40 -8.05
CA ASP A 264 -14.09 -9.44 -8.60
C ASP A 264 -13.50 -8.02 -8.61
N ARG A 265 -12.98 -7.61 -9.77
CA ARG A 265 -12.42 -6.28 -10.00
C ARG A 265 -13.38 -5.15 -9.59
N GLY A 266 -14.70 -5.37 -9.69
CA GLY A 266 -15.71 -4.37 -9.34
C GLY A 266 -15.76 -4.03 -7.84
N GLU A 267 -15.20 -4.90 -6.99
CA GLU A 267 -15.13 -4.74 -5.54
C GLU A 267 -13.79 -4.13 -5.08
N VAL A 268 -12.87 -3.81 -6.00
CA VAL A 268 -11.60 -3.12 -5.68
C VAL A 268 -11.77 -1.61 -5.79
N THR A 269 -11.27 -0.89 -4.79
CA THR A 269 -11.38 0.57 -4.73
C THR A 269 -10.53 1.24 -5.82
N ALA A 270 -10.97 2.40 -6.29
CA ALA A 270 -10.25 3.17 -7.30
C ALA A 270 -8.80 3.56 -6.89
N PRO A 271 -8.50 3.97 -5.63
CA PRO A 271 -7.11 4.15 -5.17
C PRO A 271 -6.23 2.90 -5.39
N ASN A 272 -6.77 1.71 -5.12
CA ASN A 272 -6.03 0.46 -5.17
C ASN A 272 -5.78 0.05 -6.62
N LEU A 273 -6.75 0.27 -7.53
CA LEU A 273 -6.57 0.12 -8.98
C LEU A 273 -5.51 1.08 -9.55
N ALA A 274 -5.29 2.23 -8.91
CA ALA A 274 -4.26 3.19 -9.28
C ALA A 274 -2.87 2.88 -8.68
N SER A 275 -2.70 1.75 -8.00
CA SER A 275 -1.44 1.36 -7.36
C SER A 275 -0.28 1.27 -8.34
N ILE A 276 0.86 1.83 -7.94
CA ILE A 276 2.12 1.64 -8.65
C ILE A 276 2.59 0.20 -8.45
N MET A 277 2.74 -0.53 -9.56
CA MET A 277 3.31 -1.89 -9.58
C MET A 277 4.63 -1.88 -10.34
N LEU A 278 5.63 -2.57 -9.80
CA LEU A 278 7.01 -2.54 -10.28
C LEU A 278 7.58 -3.95 -10.43
N LEU A 279 8.26 -4.20 -11.54
CA LEU A 279 9.19 -5.31 -11.68
C LEU A 279 10.61 -4.78 -11.53
N VAL A 280 11.32 -5.26 -10.53
CA VAL A 280 12.71 -4.91 -10.24
C VAL A 280 13.60 -6.07 -10.66
N ARG A 281 14.67 -5.76 -11.40
CA ARG A 281 15.72 -6.70 -11.78
C ARG A 281 17.08 -6.24 -11.32
N GLU A 282 17.94 -7.21 -11.06
CA GLU A 282 19.37 -6.99 -10.90
C GLU A 282 20.15 -8.12 -11.57
N GLN A 283 21.47 -7.99 -11.62
CA GLN A 283 22.37 -9.06 -12.04
C GLN A 283 22.14 -10.36 -11.25
N ASP A 284 22.68 -11.47 -11.78
CA ASP A 284 22.52 -12.83 -11.24
C ASP A 284 21.05 -13.32 -11.23
N ASP A 285 20.27 -12.88 -12.23
CA ASP A 285 18.87 -13.24 -12.43
C ASP A 285 17.94 -12.90 -11.26
N LYS A 286 18.33 -11.94 -10.40
CA LYS A 286 17.55 -11.52 -9.24
C LYS A 286 16.35 -10.68 -9.68
N THR A 287 15.16 -11.08 -9.25
CA THR A 287 13.88 -10.46 -9.63
C THR A 287 12.95 -10.28 -8.43
N LEU A 288 12.31 -9.11 -8.38
CA LEU A 288 11.32 -8.75 -7.36
C LEU A 288 10.09 -8.15 -8.04
N LEU A 289 8.91 -8.65 -7.70
CA LEU A 289 7.63 -8.08 -8.12
C LEU A 289 6.95 -7.40 -6.93
N LEU A 290 6.80 -6.08 -7.02
CA LEU A 290 6.10 -5.23 -6.06
C LEU A 290 4.74 -4.87 -6.64
N THR A 291 3.68 -5.28 -5.95
CA THR A 291 2.31 -5.25 -6.49
C THR A 291 1.44 -4.18 -5.85
N GLY A 292 1.91 -3.53 -4.78
CA GLY A 292 1.08 -2.66 -3.94
C GLY A 292 -0.26 -3.33 -3.67
N ASP A 293 -1.32 -2.57 -3.91
CA ASP A 293 -2.70 -3.04 -3.79
C ASP A 293 -3.39 -3.18 -5.16
N GLY A 294 -2.60 -3.30 -6.22
CA GLY A 294 -3.10 -3.48 -7.58
C GLY A 294 -3.87 -4.79 -7.76
N HIS A 295 -4.75 -4.82 -8.77
CA HIS A 295 -5.50 -6.02 -9.13
C HIS A 295 -4.66 -6.95 -10.02
N GLY A 296 -4.84 -8.26 -9.88
CA GLY A 296 -4.10 -9.27 -10.64
C GLY A 296 -4.21 -9.13 -12.16
N ASP A 297 -5.37 -8.70 -12.67
CA ASP A 297 -5.56 -8.42 -14.11
C ASP A 297 -4.64 -7.30 -14.61
N ASP A 298 -4.46 -6.21 -13.84
CA ASP A 298 -3.58 -5.10 -14.22
C ASP A 298 -2.12 -5.53 -14.17
N LEU A 299 -1.76 -6.35 -13.20
CA LEU A 299 -0.42 -6.92 -13.10
C LEU A 299 -0.09 -7.78 -14.32
N LEU A 300 -0.98 -8.70 -14.69
CA LEU A 300 -0.78 -9.57 -15.86
C LEU A 300 -0.73 -8.76 -17.15
N LYS A 301 -1.62 -7.77 -17.31
CA LYS A 301 -1.62 -6.86 -18.45
C LYS A 301 -0.33 -6.03 -18.51
N GLY A 302 0.16 -5.55 -17.36
CA GLY A 302 1.40 -4.79 -17.24
C GLY A 302 2.63 -5.60 -17.65
N LEU A 303 2.70 -6.86 -17.20
CA LEU A 303 3.75 -7.79 -17.60
C LEU A 303 3.69 -8.13 -19.09
N GLU A 304 2.49 -8.34 -19.65
CA GLU A 304 2.32 -8.55 -21.10
C GLU A 304 2.77 -7.32 -21.91
N HIS A 305 2.37 -6.13 -21.47
CA HIS A 305 2.73 -4.86 -22.10
C HIS A 305 4.24 -4.59 -22.05
N ALA A 306 4.88 -4.87 -20.91
CA ALA A 306 6.33 -4.73 -20.75
C ALA A 306 7.15 -5.78 -21.53
N GLY A 307 6.48 -6.75 -22.17
CA GLY A 307 7.10 -7.83 -22.92
C GLY A 307 7.68 -8.94 -22.04
N GLU A 308 7.28 -9.01 -20.77
CA GLU A 308 7.80 -9.94 -19.78
C GLU A 308 7.15 -11.32 -19.86
N ILE A 309 5.90 -11.36 -20.33
CA ILE A 309 5.18 -12.58 -20.65
C ILE A 309 4.44 -12.40 -21.98
N THR A 310 4.22 -13.50 -22.69
CA THR A 310 3.27 -13.51 -23.81
C THR A 310 1.84 -13.50 -23.29
N ALA A 311 0.85 -13.23 -24.15
CA ALA A 311 -0.56 -13.40 -23.82
C ALA A 311 -0.82 -14.82 -23.27
N GLY A 312 -1.38 -14.91 -22.06
CA GLY A 312 -1.59 -16.19 -21.36
C GLY A 312 -0.30 -16.90 -20.90
N GLY A 313 0.86 -16.27 -21.05
CA GLY A 313 2.16 -16.76 -20.61
C GLY A 313 2.35 -16.65 -19.10
N ALA A 314 3.45 -17.24 -18.63
CA ALA A 314 3.81 -17.30 -17.21
C ALA A 314 5.20 -16.69 -16.98
N LEU A 315 5.41 -16.16 -15.77
CA LEU A 315 6.67 -15.63 -15.29
C LEU A 315 7.02 -16.30 -13.95
N HIS A 316 8.29 -16.62 -13.78
CA HIS A 316 8.85 -16.99 -12.49
C HIS A 316 9.74 -15.84 -12.01
N VAL A 317 9.57 -15.43 -10.75
CA VAL A 317 10.40 -14.40 -10.09
C VAL A 317 11.01 -14.93 -8.81
N ASN A 318 12.08 -14.34 -8.29
CA ASN A 318 12.63 -14.79 -7.01
C ASN A 318 11.73 -14.34 -5.85
N VAL A 319 11.21 -13.10 -5.90
CA VAL A 319 10.33 -12.57 -4.85
C VAL A 319 9.05 -11.98 -5.43
N LEU A 320 7.90 -12.37 -4.88
CA LEU A 320 6.61 -11.76 -5.12
C LEU A 320 6.06 -11.16 -3.82
N LYS A 321 5.84 -9.84 -3.77
CA LYS A 321 4.93 -9.26 -2.78
C LYS A 321 3.50 -9.61 -3.21
N VAL A 322 2.77 -10.31 -2.35
CA VAL A 322 1.40 -10.74 -2.61
C VAL A 322 0.48 -9.52 -2.70
N PRO A 323 -0.31 -9.35 -3.78
CA PRO A 323 -1.17 -8.18 -3.95
C PRO A 323 -2.08 -7.92 -2.75
N HIS A 324 -2.23 -6.64 -2.37
CA HIS A 324 -3.21 -6.15 -1.40
C HIS A 324 -3.34 -7.01 -0.14
N HIS A 325 -2.19 -7.32 0.49
CA HIS A 325 -2.12 -8.07 1.76
C HIS A 325 -2.72 -9.48 1.70
N GLY A 326 -3.02 -9.99 0.50
CA GLY A 326 -3.76 -11.23 0.30
C GLY A 326 -5.29 -11.08 0.33
N ALA A 327 -5.83 -9.93 -0.05
CA ALA A 327 -7.26 -9.69 -0.19
C ALA A 327 -7.87 -10.53 -1.32
N GLU A 328 -9.11 -10.99 -1.11
CA GLU A 328 -9.81 -11.91 -2.00
C GLU A 328 -10.16 -11.34 -3.38
N TYR A 329 -10.28 -10.02 -3.47
CA TYR A 329 -10.69 -9.33 -4.70
C TYR A 329 -9.51 -8.89 -5.56
N ASN A 330 -8.28 -9.05 -5.10
CA ASN A 330 -7.08 -8.56 -5.80
C ASN A 330 -6.31 -9.64 -6.56
N VAL A 331 -6.80 -10.88 -6.52
CA VAL A 331 -6.42 -11.90 -7.50
C VAL A 331 -7.02 -11.56 -8.87
N ASP A 332 -6.48 -12.11 -9.96
CA ASP A 332 -7.04 -11.93 -11.30
C ASP A 332 -8.45 -12.54 -11.42
N THR A 333 -9.25 -12.04 -12.37
CA THR A 333 -10.65 -12.46 -12.55
C THR A 333 -10.78 -13.97 -12.79
N ASP A 334 -9.79 -14.56 -13.46
CA ASP A 334 -9.76 -15.99 -13.78
C ASP A 334 -9.14 -16.85 -12.66
N GLN A 335 -8.62 -16.23 -11.59
CA GLN A 335 -7.94 -16.88 -10.46
C GLN A 335 -6.71 -17.69 -10.87
N ARG A 336 -6.03 -17.27 -11.94
CA ARG A 336 -4.84 -17.91 -12.51
C ARG A 336 -3.56 -17.14 -12.23
N LEU A 337 -3.62 -16.06 -11.45
CA LEU A 337 -2.49 -15.20 -11.13
C LEU A 337 -1.35 -16.04 -10.54
N TYR A 338 -1.65 -16.89 -9.55
CA TYR A 338 -0.65 -17.73 -8.89
C TYR A 338 -0.29 -19.00 -9.68
N GLU A 339 -0.98 -19.28 -10.79
CA GLU A 339 -0.54 -20.27 -11.79
C GLU A 339 0.45 -19.65 -12.78
N ARG A 340 0.18 -18.41 -13.19
CA ARG A 340 0.96 -17.67 -14.19
C ARG A 340 2.20 -17.03 -13.58
N ILE A 341 2.11 -16.53 -12.36
CA ILE A 341 3.19 -15.84 -11.65
C ILE A 341 3.59 -16.69 -10.45
N THR A 342 4.74 -17.35 -10.59
CA THR A 342 5.31 -18.17 -9.53
C THR A 342 6.53 -17.50 -8.93
N ALA A 343 6.83 -17.81 -7.67
CA ALA A 343 8.00 -17.29 -6.99
C ALA A 343 8.73 -18.31 -6.12
N ASP A 344 9.99 -18.02 -5.80
CA ASP A 344 10.75 -18.73 -4.77
C ASP A 344 10.36 -18.22 -3.36
N HIS A 345 10.15 -16.90 -3.23
CA HIS A 345 9.74 -16.22 -2.00
C HIS A 345 8.45 -15.44 -2.21
N TYR A 346 7.45 -15.67 -1.37
CA TYR A 346 6.20 -14.90 -1.34
C TYR A 346 6.15 -14.08 -0.05
N VAL A 347 6.09 -12.76 -0.18
CA VAL A 347 5.99 -11.83 0.94
C VAL A 347 4.54 -11.38 1.10
N ILE A 348 3.95 -11.68 2.25
CA ILE A 348 2.61 -11.28 2.65
C ILE A 348 2.75 -10.24 3.78
N CYS A 349 2.48 -8.99 3.44
CA CYS A 349 2.41 -7.92 4.41
C CYS A 349 0.98 -7.84 4.92
N ALA A 350 0.70 -8.32 6.15
CA ALA A 350 -0.65 -8.38 6.69
C ALA A 350 -0.66 -8.68 8.20
N ASN A 351 -1.68 -8.19 8.91
CA ASN A 351 -1.81 -8.36 10.38
C ASN A 351 -3.19 -8.87 10.85
N GLY A 352 -4.04 -9.30 9.93
CA GLY A 352 -5.41 -9.76 10.22
C GLY A 352 -6.48 -8.67 10.16
N SER A 353 -6.11 -7.40 10.02
CA SER A 353 -7.09 -6.34 9.72
C SER A 353 -7.77 -6.63 8.39
N HIS A 354 -9.05 -6.26 8.27
CA HIS A 354 -9.89 -6.52 7.09
C HIS A 354 -9.96 -8.01 6.68
N HIS A 355 -9.67 -8.93 7.61
CA HIS A 355 -9.54 -10.37 7.34
C HIS A 355 -8.41 -10.74 6.36
N ASN A 356 -7.38 -9.88 6.26
CA ASN A 356 -6.22 -10.12 5.42
C ASN A 356 -5.04 -10.75 6.19
N PRO A 357 -4.34 -11.74 5.64
CA PRO A 357 -4.62 -12.36 4.34
C PRO A 357 -5.86 -13.25 4.39
N ASP A 358 -6.68 -13.25 3.34
CA ASP A 358 -7.83 -14.16 3.25
C ASP A 358 -7.31 -15.60 3.15
N LEU A 359 -7.90 -16.50 3.94
CA LEU A 359 -7.50 -17.92 4.00
C LEU A 359 -7.61 -18.63 2.64
N ARG A 360 -8.60 -18.26 1.83
CA ARG A 360 -8.82 -18.76 0.47
C ARG A 360 -7.69 -18.32 -0.47
N ILE A 361 -7.17 -17.12 -0.30
CA ILE A 361 -6.02 -16.62 -1.09
C ILE A 361 -4.74 -17.34 -0.68
N VAL A 362 -4.51 -17.54 0.64
CA VAL A 362 -3.40 -18.36 1.13
C VAL A 362 -3.46 -19.77 0.51
N ASP A 363 -4.64 -20.38 0.51
CA ASP A 363 -4.85 -21.70 -0.09
C ASP A 363 -4.64 -21.72 -1.60
N LEU A 364 -5.20 -20.74 -2.31
CA LEU A 364 -5.09 -20.62 -3.76
C LEU A 364 -3.62 -20.47 -4.18
N LEU A 365 -2.87 -19.60 -3.51
CA LEU A 365 -1.45 -19.38 -3.75
C LEU A 365 -0.66 -20.68 -3.56
N ILE A 366 -0.78 -21.31 -2.39
CA ILE A 366 -0.03 -22.54 -2.07
C ILE A 366 -0.37 -23.65 -3.07
N LYS A 367 -1.67 -23.88 -3.32
CA LYS A 367 -2.13 -24.92 -4.26
C LYS A 367 -1.59 -24.67 -5.67
N SER A 368 -1.69 -23.44 -6.17
CA SER A 368 -1.24 -23.09 -7.52
C SER A 368 0.26 -23.24 -7.65
N ARG A 369 1.03 -22.74 -6.68
CA ARG A 369 2.50 -22.85 -6.69
C ARG A 369 2.99 -24.30 -6.60
N LEU A 370 2.35 -25.14 -5.81
CA LEU A 370 2.69 -26.57 -5.70
C LEU A 370 2.41 -27.35 -6.99
N ALA A 371 1.40 -26.94 -7.75
CA ALA A 371 1.02 -27.55 -9.02
C ALA A 371 1.89 -27.05 -10.19
N ALA A 372 2.22 -25.76 -10.21
CA ALA A 372 2.94 -25.12 -11.30
C ALA A 372 4.43 -25.49 -11.32
N ASP A 373 5.07 -25.62 -10.16
CA ASP A 373 6.52 -25.85 -10.09
C ASP A 373 6.91 -26.80 -8.93
N PRO A 374 7.68 -27.87 -9.19
CA PRO A 374 8.08 -28.83 -8.16
C PRO A 374 9.08 -28.28 -7.13
N ARG A 375 9.83 -27.22 -7.45
CA ARG A 375 10.87 -26.63 -6.57
C ARG A 375 10.25 -26.09 -5.28
N PRO A 376 10.94 -26.23 -4.12
CA PRO A 376 10.49 -25.64 -2.88
C PRO A 376 10.36 -24.12 -2.97
N PHE A 377 9.48 -23.54 -2.14
CA PHE A 377 9.28 -22.09 -2.03
C PHE A 377 9.06 -21.70 -0.57
N LYS A 378 9.01 -20.40 -0.28
CA LYS A 378 8.85 -19.88 1.08
C LYS A 378 7.82 -18.78 1.18
N LEU A 379 6.98 -18.86 2.21
CA LEU A 379 6.05 -17.80 2.61
C LEU A 379 6.66 -16.98 3.73
N TRP A 380 6.62 -15.65 3.60
CA TRP A 380 7.09 -14.70 4.58
C TRP A 380 5.93 -13.80 4.98
N ILE A 381 5.51 -13.84 6.24
CA ILE A 381 4.42 -13.03 6.77
C ILE A 381 5.03 -12.00 7.71
N ASN A 382 4.85 -10.71 7.43
CA ASN A 382 5.49 -9.61 8.18
C ASN A 382 4.82 -9.31 9.55
N SER A 383 3.95 -10.19 10.01
CA SER A 383 3.38 -10.12 11.35
C SER A 383 3.22 -11.52 11.94
N ASN A 384 2.87 -11.55 13.22
CA ASN A 384 2.59 -12.79 13.95
C ASN A 384 1.35 -12.60 14.85
N PRO A 385 0.52 -13.64 15.04
CA PRO A 385 -0.60 -13.60 15.97
C PRO A 385 -0.25 -13.09 17.38
N GLN A 386 0.95 -13.43 17.89
CA GLN A 386 1.40 -13.00 19.22
C GLN A 386 1.69 -11.50 19.30
N VAL A 387 2.14 -10.90 18.19
CA VAL A 387 2.42 -9.47 18.08
C VAL A 387 1.13 -8.68 17.85
N THR A 388 0.23 -9.22 17.04
CA THR A 388 -0.99 -8.54 16.62
C THR A 388 -2.15 -8.68 17.62
N GLY A 389 -2.20 -9.79 18.37
CA GLY A 389 -3.37 -10.16 19.18
C GLY A 389 -4.62 -10.43 18.35
N ASN A 390 -4.49 -10.56 17.03
CA ASN A 390 -5.62 -10.71 16.12
C ASN A 390 -5.97 -12.20 15.92
N LYS A 391 -7.23 -12.55 16.21
CA LYS A 391 -7.74 -13.92 16.06
C LYS A 391 -7.64 -14.44 14.62
N HIS A 392 -7.87 -13.58 13.63
CA HIS A 392 -7.74 -13.98 12.22
C HIS A 392 -6.31 -14.43 11.90
N MET A 393 -5.30 -13.76 12.44
CA MET A 393 -3.92 -14.20 12.27
C MET A 393 -3.67 -15.59 12.89
N GLU A 394 -4.32 -15.93 14.00
CA GLU A 394 -4.25 -17.28 14.56
C GLU A 394 -4.81 -18.32 13.58
N ASP A 395 -5.91 -17.99 12.90
CA ASP A 395 -6.54 -18.83 11.89
C ASP A 395 -5.64 -18.96 10.63
N VAL A 396 -5.00 -17.87 10.19
CA VAL A 396 -3.99 -17.87 9.12
C VAL A 396 -2.82 -18.79 9.47
N ARG A 397 -2.24 -18.64 10.67
CA ARG A 397 -1.14 -19.49 11.12
C ARG A 397 -1.56 -20.95 11.19
N ARG A 398 -2.76 -21.24 11.70
CA ARG A 398 -3.31 -22.61 11.73
C ARG A 398 -3.45 -23.17 10.32
N ARG A 399 -3.94 -22.37 9.37
CA ARG A 399 -4.13 -22.79 7.99
C ARG A 399 -2.80 -23.07 7.28
N VAL A 400 -1.82 -22.19 7.43
CA VAL A 400 -0.47 -22.38 6.89
C VAL A 400 0.19 -23.64 7.46
N ASN A 401 0.12 -23.84 8.77
CA ASN A 401 0.68 -25.04 9.41
C ASN A 401 0.01 -26.33 8.90
N GLN A 402 -1.32 -26.32 8.75
CA GLN A 402 -2.02 -27.45 8.15
C GLN A 402 -1.49 -27.76 6.74
N ARG A 403 -1.25 -26.73 5.90
CA ARG A 403 -0.69 -26.92 4.56
C ARG A 403 0.75 -27.43 4.58
N LEU A 404 1.57 -27.01 5.54
CA LEU A 404 2.93 -27.54 5.74
C LEU A 404 2.89 -29.04 6.07
N ASP A 405 1.97 -29.46 6.94
CA ASP A 405 1.78 -30.87 7.30
C ASP A 405 1.30 -31.71 6.10
N GLU A 406 0.45 -31.15 5.24
CA GLU A 406 -0.04 -31.79 4.01
C GLU A 406 1.06 -31.93 2.94
N HIS A 407 2.09 -31.07 2.97
CA HIS A 407 3.13 -30.97 1.94
C HIS A 407 4.55 -30.85 2.52
N PRO A 408 5.02 -31.85 3.30
CA PRO A 408 6.29 -31.77 4.00
C PRO A 408 7.47 -31.59 3.04
N GLY A 409 8.33 -30.60 3.33
CA GLY A 409 9.53 -30.29 2.54
C GLY A 409 9.25 -29.63 1.19
N ARG A 410 7.99 -29.34 0.85
CA ARG A 410 7.64 -28.64 -0.40
C ARG A 410 7.61 -27.13 -0.26
N PHE A 411 7.42 -26.60 0.94
CA PHE A 411 7.57 -25.17 1.21
C PHE A 411 7.87 -24.92 2.69
N GLU A 412 8.31 -23.70 2.98
CA GLU A 412 8.51 -23.18 4.33
C GLU A 412 7.60 -21.97 4.58
N ALA A 413 7.33 -21.66 5.84
CA ALA A 413 6.67 -20.42 6.22
C ALA A 413 7.36 -19.77 7.42
N THR A 414 7.39 -18.44 7.44
CA THR A 414 7.95 -17.65 8.54
C THR A 414 7.01 -16.50 8.89
N PHE A 415 6.71 -16.35 10.17
CA PHE A 415 5.92 -15.23 10.71
C PHE A 415 6.87 -14.32 11.50
N LEU A 416 6.83 -13.03 11.23
CA LEU A 416 7.75 -12.07 11.84
C LEU A 416 7.46 -11.88 13.33
N GLU A 417 8.48 -12.09 14.16
CA GLU A 417 8.40 -11.87 15.63
C GLU A 417 9.07 -10.57 16.09
N GLY A 418 9.93 -9.98 15.27
CA GLY A 418 10.67 -8.75 15.56
C GLY A 418 10.30 -7.60 14.62
N SER A 419 11.23 -6.66 14.42
CA SER A 419 10.97 -5.48 13.59
C SER A 419 11.08 -5.73 12.08
N SER A 420 11.83 -6.75 11.66
CA SER A 420 12.00 -7.10 10.23
C SER A 420 12.58 -8.50 10.04
N PHE A 421 12.48 -9.02 8.82
CA PHE A 421 13.32 -10.11 8.32
C PHE A 421 14.05 -9.70 7.05
N ASP A 422 15.22 -10.29 6.84
CA ASP A 422 16.04 -10.08 5.64
C ASP A 422 15.86 -11.25 4.66
N LEU A 423 15.81 -10.93 3.36
CA LEU A 423 15.76 -11.89 2.27
C LEU A 423 16.88 -11.59 1.27
N ASP A 424 17.51 -12.63 0.75
CA ASP A 424 18.48 -12.55 -0.35
C ASP A 424 17.92 -13.37 -1.53
N PRO A 425 17.31 -12.71 -2.54
CA PRO A 425 16.67 -13.34 -3.70
C PRO A 425 17.58 -14.16 -4.58
#